data_AF-A0A7S1D7Y0-F1
#
_entry.id   AF-A0A7S1D7Y0-F1
#
_cell.length_a   1.000
_cell.length_b   1.000
_cell.length_c   1.000
_cell.angle_alpha   90.00
_cell.angle_beta   90.00
_cell.angle_gamma   90.00
#
_symmetry.space_group_name_H-M   'P 1'
#
loop_
_entity.id
_entity.type
_entity.pdbx_description
1 polymer ?
#
loop_
_entity_poly.entity_id
_entity_poly.type
_entity_poly.pdbx_seq_one_letter_code
_entity_poly.pdbx_strand_id
1 'polypeptide(L)'
;NADVRTAAASIFPVVLITQVVKGLAYPVNGIIMGGLDWRFTMIAMWAANLVCVGMVGFWSRDGRATLNHIWWALTAFMGTQVITGILRFQSQTGVWKILRGEEEEETPPPAAAAAE
;
A
#
# COMPACT_ATOMS: atom_id res chain seq x y z
N ASN A 1 25.03 4.65 29.64
CA ASN A 1 25.33 5.34 28.36
C ASN A 1 24.28 6.40 28.07
N ALA A 2 24.59 7.67 28.38
CA ALA A 2 23.68 8.79 28.18
C ALA A 2 23.39 9.05 26.69
N ASP A 3 24.40 8.91 25.83
CA ASP A 3 24.28 9.15 24.39
C ASP A 3 23.30 8.21 23.70
N VAL A 4 23.29 6.93 24.11
CA VAL A 4 22.33 5.93 23.63
C VAL A 4 20.91 6.32 24.01
N ARG A 5 20.70 6.85 25.22
CA ARG A 5 19.37 7.25 25.71
C ARG A 5 18.87 8.49 24.96
N THR A 6 19.74 9.45 24.67
CA THR A 6 19.43 10.65 23.87
C THR A 6 19.10 10.29 22.42
N ALA A 7 19.90 9.44 21.79
CA ALA A 7 19.63 8.95 20.43
C ALA A 7 18.30 8.19 20.38
N ALA A 8 18.06 7.30 21.34
CA ALA A 8 16.81 6.55 21.44
C ALA A 8 15.61 7.49 21.60
N ALA A 9 15.67 8.48 22.50
CA ALA A 9 14.58 9.44 22.70
C ALA A 9 14.22 10.21 21.42
N SER A 10 15.19 10.49 20.55
CA SER A 10 14.95 11.16 19.27
C SER A 10 14.29 10.26 18.21
N ILE A 11 14.51 8.95 18.27
CA ILE A 11 14.06 7.98 17.25
C ILE A 11 12.75 7.30 17.64
N PHE A 12 12.53 7.06 18.94
CA PHE A 12 11.35 6.36 19.47
C PHE A 12 10.02 6.91 18.92
N PRO A 13 9.77 8.23 18.87
CA PRO A 13 8.53 8.76 18.32
C PRO A 13 8.32 8.36 16.86
N VAL A 14 9.37 8.43 16.03
CA VAL A 14 9.28 8.06 14.61
C VAL A 14 9.01 6.57 14.47
N VAL A 15 9.69 5.73 15.25
CA VAL A 15 9.47 4.28 15.28
C VAL A 15 8.01 3.97 15.64
N LEU A 16 7.46 4.63 16.65
CA LEU A 16 6.07 4.44 17.09
C LEU A 16 5.10 4.82 15.98
N ILE A 17 5.33 5.94 15.30
CA ILE A 17 4.53 6.33 14.12
C ILE A 17 4.65 5.26 13.03
N THR A 18 5.85 4.77 12.74
CA THR A 18 6.03 3.67 11.77
C THR A 18 5.22 2.44 12.17
N GLN A 19 5.16 2.08 13.45
CA GLN A 19 4.37 0.92 13.90
C GLN A 19 2.87 1.12 13.68
N VAL A 20 2.34 2.31 13.96
CA VAL A 20 0.92 2.61 13.72
C VAL A 20 0.60 2.50 12.22
N VAL A 21 1.43 3.12 11.38
CA VAL A 21 1.27 3.07 9.92
C VAL A 21 1.39 1.65 9.39
N LYS A 22 2.34 0.85 9.91
CA LYS A 22 2.46 -0.58 9.59
C LYS A 22 1.22 -1.36 10.00
N GLY A 23 0.70 -1.10 11.20
CA GLY A 23 -0.52 -1.72 11.72
C GLY A 23 -1.73 -1.49 10.81
N LEU A 24 -1.79 -0.35 10.11
CA LEU A 24 -2.82 -0.05 9.12
C LEU A 24 -2.52 -0.63 7.73
N ALA A 25 -1.26 -0.72 7.35
CA ALA A 25 -0.86 -1.28 6.05
C ALA A 25 -1.17 -2.78 5.95
N TYR A 26 -1.00 -3.55 7.03
CA TYR A 26 -1.23 -5.00 7.00
C TYR A 26 -2.68 -5.40 6.70
N PRO A 27 -3.71 -4.83 7.38
CA PRO A 27 -5.11 -5.08 7.03
C PRO A 27 -5.45 -4.69 5.60
N VAL A 28 -4.98 -3.52 5.16
CA VAL A 28 -5.26 -3.00 3.82
C VAL A 28 -4.66 -3.90 2.74
N ASN A 29 -3.40 -4.33 2.91
CA ASN A 29 -2.77 -5.30 2.01
C ASN A 29 -3.46 -6.66 2.06
N GLY A 30 -3.95 -7.10 3.23
CA GLY A 30 -4.74 -8.33 3.38
C GLY A 30 -6.05 -8.29 2.59
N ILE A 31 -6.78 -7.18 2.62
CA ILE A 31 -8.02 -6.99 1.86
C ILE A 31 -7.75 -7.03 0.35
N ILE A 32 -6.70 -6.36 -0.12
CA ILE A 32 -6.36 -6.31 -1.55
C ILE A 32 -5.92 -7.68 -2.07
N MET A 33 -5.10 -8.41 -1.30
CA MET A 33 -4.70 -9.79 -1.66
C MET A 33 -5.88 -10.75 -1.62
N GLY A 34 -6.79 -10.61 -0.64
CA GLY A 34 -8.05 -11.37 -0.59
C GLY A 34 -8.98 -11.08 -1.78
N GLY A 35 -8.89 -9.88 -2.36
CA GLY A 35 -9.61 -9.50 -3.57
C GLY A 35 -9.03 -10.03 -4.89
N LEU A 36 -7.92 -10.78 -4.89
CA LEU A 36 -7.23 -11.24 -6.12
C LEU A 36 -6.67 -10.10 -7.02
N ASP A 37 -6.48 -8.89 -6.48
CA ASP A 37 -6.05 -7.70 -7.22
C ASP A 37 -4.50 -7.62 -7.37
N TRP A 38 -3.88 -8.68 -7.93
CA TRP A 38 -2.42 -8.89 -7.90
C TRP A 38 -1.60 -7.80 -8.61
N ARG A 39 -2.10 -7.29 -9.74
CA ARG A 39 -1.42 -6.25 -10.52
C ARG A 39 -1.32 -4.94 -9.73
N PHE A 40 -2.36 -4.61 -8.96
CA PHE A 40 -2.36 -3.41 -8.14
C PHE A 40 -1.36 -3.51 -7.00
N THR A 41 -1.34 -4.64 -6.28
CA THR A 41 -0.38 -4.90 -5.20
C THR A 41 1.06 -4.80 -5.69
N MET A 42 1.37 -5.33 -6.88
CA MET A 42 2.70 -5.18 -7.48
C MET A 42 3.06 -3.71 -7.75
N ILE A 43 2.18 -2.95 -8.39
CA ILE A 43 2.44 -1.53 -8.70
C ILE A 43 2.60 -0.71 -7.41
N ALA A 44 1.75 -0.93 -6.40
CA ALA A 44 1.83 -0.27 -5.12
C ALA A 44 3.16 -0.56 -4.40
N MET A 45 3.63 -1.80 -4.46
CA MET A 45 4.92 -2.20 -3.87
C MET A 45 6.11 -1.55 -4.59
N TRP A 46 6.07 -1.48 -5.93
CA TRP A 46 7.09 -0.78 -6.72
C TRP A 46 7.10 0.72 -6.43
N ALA A 47 5.93 1.35 -6.34
CA ALA A 47 5.80 2.76 -5.99
C ALA A 47 6.35 3.06 -4.59
N ALA A 48 6.01 2.23 -3.60
CA ALA A 48 6.53 2.36 -2.24
C ALA A 48 8.06 2.25 -2.21
N ASN A 49 8.64 1.28 -2.91
CA ASN A 49 10.10 1.12 -3.02
C ASN A 49 10.77 2.35 -3.67
N LEU A 50 10.17 2.89 -4.74
CA LEU A 50 10.65 4.11 -5.40
C LEU A 50 10.65 5.30 -4.44
N VAL A 51 9.59 5.48 -3.66
CA VAL A 51 9.50 6.54 -2.64
C VAL A 51 10.58 6.35 -1.58
N CYS A 52 10.74 5.14 -1.05
CA CYS A 52 11.71 4.83 0.00
C CYS A 52 13.16 5.10 -0.45
N VAL A 53 13.56 4.51 -1.59
CA VAL A 53 14.91 4.63 -2.13
C VAL A 53 15.17 6.04 -2.63
N GLY A 54 14.17 6.71 -3.21
CA GLY A 54 14.26 8.11 -3.65
C GLY A 54 14.51 9.05 -2.47
N MET A 55 13.77 8.88 -1.37
CA MET A 55 13.97 9.63 -0.13
C MET A 55 15.38 9.41 0.45
N VAL A 56 15.79 8.14 0.63
CA VAL A 56 17.13 7.84 1.16
C VAL A 56 18.24 8.36 0.25
N GLY A 57 18.09 8.20 -1.07
CA GLY A 57 19.05 8.67 -2.07
C GLY A 57 19.19 10.20 -2.06
N PHE A 58 18.10 10.93 -1.83
CA PHE A 58 18.14 12.39 -1.67
C PHE A 58 18.98 12.79 -0.45
N TRP A 59 18.71 12.24 0.74
CA TRP A 59 19.49 12.56 1.94
C TRP A 59 20.92 12.02 1.91
N SER A 60 21.16 10.94 1.16
CA SER A 60 22.51 10.38 1.00
C SER A 60 23.40 11.26 0.13
N ARG A 61 22.83 12.02 -0.84
CA ARG A 61 23.62 12.91 -1.70
C ARG A 61 24.26 14.07 -0.93
N ASP A 62 23.59 14.56 0.11
CA ASP A 62 24.08 15.65 0.96
C ASP A 62 25.02 15.16 2.09
N GLY A 63 25.33 13.86 2.17
CA GLY A 63 26.14 13.28 3.25
C GLY A 63 25.49 13.36 4.64
N ARG A 64 24.18 13.65 4.69
CA ARG A 64 23.39 13.86 5.92
C ARG A 64 22.53 12.67 6.31
N ALA A 65 22.78 11.50 5.74
CA ALA A 65 22.05 10.28 6.05
C ALA A 65 22.27 9.86 7.51
N THR A 66 21.38 10.29 8.40
CA THR A 66 21.35 9.85 9.80
C THR A 66 20.29 8.77 10.00
N LEU A 67 20.42 8.03 11.10
CA LEU A 67 19.47 6.96 11.45
C LEU A 67 18.01 7.46 11.48
N ASN A 68 17.77 8.71 11.87
CA ASN A 68 16.44 9.32 11.89
C ASN A 68 15.83 9.43 10.48
N HIS A 69 16.63 9.81 9.48
CA HIS A 69 16.17 9.92 8.08
C HIS A 69 15.76 8.55 7.51
N ILE A 70 16.43 7.47 7.91
CA ILE A 70 16.09 6.10 7.51
C ILE A 70 14.71 5.72 8.08
N TRP A 71 14.45 6.04 9.34
CA TRP A 71 13.15 5.79 9.97
C TRP A 71 12.01 6.62 9.35
N TRP A 72 12.30 7.84 8.94
CA TRP A 72 11.35 8.64 8.17
C TRP A 72 11.08 8.06 6.78
N ALA A 73 12.11 7.58 6.08
CA ALA A 73 11.95 6.90 4.80
C ALA A 73 11.14 5.59 4.93
N LEU A 74 11.37 4.82 5.99
CA LEU A 74 10.58 3.62 6.32
C LEU A 74 9.12 3.97 6.65
N THR A 75 8.89 5.07 7.38
CA THR A 75 7.54 5.56 7.66
C THR A 75 6.83 5.96 6.36
N ALA A 76 7.52 6.68 5.46
CA ALA A 76 6.97 7.07 4.16
C ALA A 76 6.72 5.87 3.24
N PHE A 77 7.58 4.85 3.26
CA PHE A 77 7.36 3.59 2.57
C PHE A 77 6.04 2.94 3.01
N MET A 78 5.86 2.78 4.31
CA MET A 78 4.64 2.18 4.87
C MET A 78 3.41 3.07 4.65
N GLY A 79 3.58 4.39 4.76
CA GLY A 79 2.51 5.36 4.50
C GLY A 79 2.05 5.36 3.05
N THR A 80 2.98 5.20 2.10
CA THR A 80 2.65 5.08 0.68
C THR A 80 1.77 3.86 0.42
N GLN A 81 2.04 2.72 1.09
CA GLN A 81 1.19 1.53 0.98
C GLN A 81 -0.21 1.74 1.56
N VAL A 82 -0.33 2.41 2.71
CA VAL A 82 -1.64 2.75 3.30
C VAL A 82 -2.42 3.67 2.37
N ILE A 83 -1.79 4.73 1.86
CA ILE A 83 -2.43 5.70 0.97
C ILE A 83 -2.87 5.04 -0.34
N THR A 84 -2.00 4.25 -0.97
CA THR A 84 -2.38 3.52 -2.20
C THR A 84 -3.53 2.56 -1.94
N GLY A 85 -3.55 1.86 -0.82
CA GLY A 85 -4.66 0.97 -0.50
C GLY A 85 -5.97 1.71 -0.17
N ILE A 86 -5.93 2.87 0.49
CA ILE A 86 -7.10 3.75 0.67
C ILE A 86 -7.59 4.26 -0.68
N LEU A 87 -6.69 4.74 -1.53
CA LEU A 87 -7.02 5.19 -2.89
C LEU A 87 -7.64 4.06 -3.70
N ARG A 88 -7.19 2.81 -3.54
CA ARG A 88 -7.79 1.64 -4.20
C ARG A 88 -9.19 1.35 -3.70
N PHE A 89 -9.38 1.41 -2.38
CA PHE A 89 -10.70 1.26 -1.76
C PHE A 89 -11.68 2.32 -2.28
N GLN A 90 -11.24 3.57 -2.39
CA GLN A 90 -12.03 4.66 -2.98
C GLN A 90 -12.25 4.49 -4.49
N SER A 91 -11.30 3.91 -5.21
CA SER A 91 -11.40 3.74 -6.67
C SER A 91 -12.48 2.74 -7.10
N GLN A 92 -13.03 1.94 -6.17
CA GLN A 92 -14.20 1.07 -6.34
C GLN A 92 -14.26 0.20 -7.62
N THR A 93 -13.13 -0.05 -8.28
CA THR A 93 -13.05 -0.70 -9.60
C THR A 93 -12.50 -2.12 -9.48
N GLY A 94 -12.96 -3.06 -10.31
CA GLY A 94 -12.48 -4.45 -10.33
C GLY A 94 -13.24 -5.37 -9.36
N VAL A 95 -12.60 -5.76 -8.26
CA VAL A 95 -13.11 -6.75 -7.29
C VAL A 95 -14.43 -6.32 -6.65
N TRP A 96 -14.59 -5.03 -6.39
CA TRP A 96 -15.79 -4.46 -5.76
C TRP A 96 -17.01 -4.39 -6.69
N LYS A 97 -16.82 -4.56 -8.02
CA LYS A 97 -17.93 -4.75 -8.96
C LYS A 97 -18.45 -6.19 -8.91
N ILE A 98 -17.54 -7.17 -8.85
CA ILE A 98 -17.86 -8.59 -8.71
C ILE A 98 -18.62 -8.83 -7.40
N LEU A 99 -18.17 -8.25 -6.28
CA LEU A 99 -18.88 -8.35 -5.00
C LEU A 99 -20.21 -7.59 -4.95
N ARG A 100 -20.45 -6.65 -5.87
CA ARG A 100 -21.72 -5.92 -5.98
C ARG A 100 -22.77 -6.64 -6.83
N GLY A 101 -22.46 -7.81 -7.37
CA GLY A 101 -23.42 -8.61 -8.15
C GLY A 101 -23.76 -7.99 -9.49
N GLU A 102 -22.88 -7.16 -10.07
CA GLU A 102 -22.96 -6.80 -11.49
C GLU A 102 -22.48 -7.98 -12.35
N GLU A 103 -23.09 -9.16 -12.18
CA GLU A 103 -23.06 -10.21 -13.20
C GLU A 103 -23.91 -9.69 -14.36
N GLU A 104 -23.26 -9.46 -15.50
CA GLU A 104 -23.95 -9.28 -16.77
C GLU A 104 -25.00 -10.38 -16.90
N GLU A 105 -26.25 -9.96 -17.02
CA GLU A 105 -27.38 -10.74 -17.48
C GLU A 105 -26.93 -11.57 -18.68
N GLU A 106 -26.72 -12.87 -18.44
CA GLU A 106 -26.49 -13.87 -19.47
C GLU A 106 -27.70 -13.82 -20.40
N THR A 107 -27.58 -13.06 -21.51
CA THR A 107 -28.58 -13.06 -22.56
C THR A 107 -28.77 -14.50 -23.00
N PRO A 108 -29.95 -15.10 -22.80
CA PRO A 108 -30.17 -16.48 -23.19
C PRO A 108 -29.96 -16.59 -24.72
N PRO A 109 -29.38 -17.71 -25.20
CA PRO A 109 -29.10 -17.88 -26.61
C PRO A 109 -30.37 -17.66 -27.44
N PRO A 110 -30.31 -16.92 -28.56
CA PRO A 110 -31.48 -16.67 -29.37
C PRO A 110 -31.98 -18.01 -29.92
N ALA A 111 -33.17 -18.36 -29.42
CA ALA A 111 -34.17 -19.16 -30.10
C ALA A 111 -33.86 -20.66 -30.30
N ALA A 112 -34.39 -21.45 -29.35
CA ALA A 112 -35.15 -22.65 -29.69
C ALA A 112 -36.41 -22.30 -30.54
N ALA A 113 -36.22 -21.60 -31.66
CA ALA A 113 -37.24 -21.26 -32.66
C ALA A 113 -36.78 -21.64 -34.08
N ALA A 114 -36.16 -22.82 -34.19
CA ALA A 114 -36.04 -23.54 -35.44
C ALA A 114 -36.52 -24.97 -35.20
N ALA A 115 -37.80 -25.08 -34.85
CA ALA A 115 -38.59 -26.29 -34.95
C ALA A 115 -39.74 -25.99 -35.91
N GLU A 116 -39.43 -25.98 -37.20
CA GLU A 116 -40.33 -26.27 -38.33
C GLU A 116 -39.53 -26.94 -39.45
#